data_AF-A0A2N3E3P1-F1
#
_entry.id   AF-A0A2N3E3P1-F1
#
_cell.length_a   1.000
_cell.length_b   1.000
_cell.length_c   1.000
_cell.angle_alpha   90.00
_cell.angle_beta   90.00
_cell.angle_gamma   90.00
#
_symmetry.space_group_name_H-M   'P 1'
#
loop_
_entity.id
_entity.type
_entity.pdbx_description
1 polymer ?
#
loop_
_entity_poly.entity_id
_entity_poly.type
_entity_poly.pdbx_seq_one_letter_code
_entity_poly.pdbx_strand_id
1 'polypeptide(L)'
;MQPFRFDLCELPGETAGLRGEIRSFLADELGDMPKVARAQTWSGSDAAFSRKMGAKGWIGMTWPKQYGGHERSFFDRYVMLEEMLAAGAPVGAHWIGDRQSGPLLLRFGT
;
A
#
# COMPACT_ATOMS: atom_id res chain seq x y z
N MET A 1 13.25 -29.53 22.75
CA MET A 1 12.71 -28.20 22.42
C MET A 1 12.06 -28.31 21.04
N GLN A 2 10.74 -28.25 20.94
CA GLN A 2 10.09 -28.27 19.62
C GLN A 2 10.35 -26.93 18.92
N PRO A 3 10.82 -26.94 17.68
CA PRO A 3 10.98 -25.69 16.93
C PRO A 3 9.61 -25.09 16.66
N PHE A 4 9.47 -23.77 16.87
CA PHE A 4 8.31 -23.04 16.39
C PHE A 4 8.28 -23.14 14.87
N ARG A 5 7.22 -23.76 14.33
CA ARG A 5 6.95 -23.83 12.91
C ARG A 5 5.74 -22.97 12.59
N PHE A 6 5.95 -21.95 11.78
CA PHE A 6 4.88 -21.13 11.21
C PHE A 6 4.69 -21.58 9.77
N ASP A 7 3.53 -22.15 9.46
CA ASP A 7 3.19 -22.43 8.07
C ASP A 7 2.83 -21.11 7.38
N LEU A 8 3.41 -20.88 6.20
CA LEU A 8 3.12 -19.69 5.42
C LEU A 8 1.70 -19.79 4.85
N CYS A 9 0.96 -18.69 4.94
CA CYS A 9 -0.35 -18.58 4.30
C CYS A 9 -0.19 -18.36 2.80
N GLU A 10 -0.94 -19.11 2.00
CA GLU A 10 -1.09 -18.81 0.57
C GLU A 10 -2.04 -17.62 0.39
N LEU A 11 -1.61 -16.63 -0.40
CA LEU A 11 -2.46 -15.48 -0.70
C LEU A 11 -3.62 -15.91 -1.62
N PRO A 12 -4.84 -15.39 -1.41
CA PRO A 12 -5.97 -15.74 -2.26
C PRO A 12 -5.72 -15.37 -3.73
N GLY A 13 -6.30 -16.15 -4.67
CA GLY A 13 -6.12 -15.95 -6.10
C GLY A 13 -6.58 -14.58 -6.63
N GLU A 14 -7.49 -13.89 -5.93
CA GLU A 14 -7.89 -12.51 -6.25
C GLU A 14 -6.73 -11.51 -6.18
N THR A 15 -5.68 -11.82 -5.40
CA THR A 15 -4.46 -11.01 -5.29
C THR A 15 -3.46 -11.27 -6.42
N ALA A 16 -3.73 -12.26 -7.28
CA ALA A 16 -2.82 -12.66 -8.35
C ALA A 16 -2.56 -11.49 -9.30
N GLY A 17 -1.30 -11.29 -9.66
CA GLY A 17 -0.88 -10.23 -10.59
C GLY A 17 -0.72 -8.85 -9.95
N LEU A 18 -1.40 -8.54 -8.84
CA LEU A 18 -1.30 -7.23 -8.17
C LEU A 18 0.15 -6.89 -7.80
N ARG A 19 0.88 -7.87 -7.27
CA ARG A 19 2.30 -7.72 -6.93
C ARG A 19 3.15 -7.31 -8.14
N GLY A 20 2.90 -7.91 -9.30
CA GLY A 20 3.59 -7.58 -10.53
C GLY A 20 3.28 -6.15 -10.99
N GLU A 21 2.01 -5.74 -10.91
CA GLU A 21 1.59 -4.37 -11.24
C GLU A 21 2.28 -3.34 -10.34
N ILE A 22 2.30 -3.57 -9.03
CA ILE A 22 2.94 -2.68 -8.06
C ILE A 22 4.45 -2.58 -8.32
N ARG A 23 5.12 -3.71 -8.57
CA ARG A 23 6.56 -3.73 -8.88
C ARG A 23 6.89 -2.94 -10.14
N SER A 24 6.09 -3.09 -11.20
CA SER A 24 6.27 -2.31 -12.43
C SER A 24 6.15 -0.82 -12.14
N PHE A 25 5.08 -0.42 -11.45
CA PHE A 25 4.88 0.97 -11.06
C PHE A 25 6.04 1.51 -10.22
N LEU A 26 6.52 0.77 -9.23
CA LEU A 26 7.62 1.20 -8.37
C LEU A 26 8.95 1.29 -9.12
N ALA A 27 9.18 0.44 -10.11
CA ALA A 27 10.37 0.52 -10.97
C ALA A 27 10.36 1.83 -11.77
N ASP A 28 9.22 2.18 -12.35
CA ASP A 28 9.05 3.41 -13.15
C ASP A 28 9.14 4.67 -12.27
N GLU A 29 8.51 4.65 -11.10
CA GLU A 29 8.38 5.83 -10.25
C GLU A 29 9.58 6.11 -9.36
N LEU A 30 10.31 5.06 -8.96
CA LEU A 30 11.42 5.20 -8.01
C LEU A 30 12.78 4.91 -8.65
N GLY A 31 12.84 4.55 -9.94
CA GLY A 31 14.06 4.06 -10.62
C GLY A 31 15.28 4.95 -10.40
N ASP A 32 15.11 6.26 -10.55
CA ASP A 32 16.17 7.26 -10.41
C ASP A 32 16.32 7.82 -8.97
N MET A 33 15.47 7.39 -8.04
CA MET A 33 15.48 7.90 -6.67
C MET A 33 16.72 7.40 -5.92
N PRO A 34 17.55 8.30 -5.32
CA PRO A 34 18.70 7.89 -4.54
C PRO A 34 18.31 6.97 -3.38
N LYS A 35 19.13 5.95 -3.09
CA LYS A 35 18.89 4.99 -2.00
C LYS A 35 18.69 5.67 -0.63
N VAL A 36 19.42 6.76 -0.37
CA VAL A 36 19.27 7.54 0.88
C VAL A 36 17.91 8.21 0.99
N ALA A 37 17.33 8.65 -0.13
CA ALA A 37 15.98 9.20 -0.18
C ALA A 37 14.93 8.08 0.00
N ARG A 38 15.12 6.93 -0.65
CA ARG A 38 14.28 5.74 -0.45
C ARG A 38 14.27 5.23 1.00
N ALA A 39 15.38 5.40 1.74
CA ALA A 39 15.45 5.03 3.15
C ALA A 39 14.54 5.90 4.05
N GLN A 40 14.03 7.02 3.55
CA GLN A 40 13.09 7.92 4.24
C GLN A 40 11.63 7.53 3.97
N THR A 41 11.30 6.25 3.77
CA THR A 41 9.93 5.74 3.49
C THR A 41 8.83 6.35 4.37
N TRP A 42 9.14 6.58 5.65
CA TRP A 42 8.19 7.04 6.68
C TRP A 42 8.18 8.56 6.91
N SER A 43 9.30 9.23 6.64
CA SER A 43 9.54 10.65 6.89
C SER A 43 9.51 11.49 5.61
N GLY A 44 9.71 10.87 4.46
CA GLY A 44 9.64 11.45 3.14
C GLY A 44 8.20 11.59 2.66
N SER A 45 7.97 12.59 1.82
CA SER A 45 6.71 12.78 1.13
C SER A 45 6.97 13.21 -0.31
N ASP A 46 6.15 12.70 -1.22
CA ASP A 46 6.16 13.07 -2.62
C ASP A 46 4.71 13.24 -3.09
N ALA A 47 4.32 14.49 -3.37
CA ALA A 47 2.97 14.82 -3.79
C ALA A 47 2.65 14.29 -5.20
N ALA A 48 3.63 14.19 -6.10
CA ALA A 48 3.44 13.65 -7.44
C ALA A 48 3.23 12.13 -7.38
N PHE A 49 4.05 11.42 -6.61
CA PHE A 49 3.86 10.00 -6.34
C PHE A 49 2.48 9.74 -5.70
N SER A 50 2.09 10.56 -4.71
CA SER A 50 0.79 10.47 -4.06
C SER A 50 -0.38 10.65 -5.03
N ARG A 51 -0.28 11.58 -5.98
CA ARG A 51 -1.31 11.76 -7.02
C ARG A 51 -1.42 10.54 -7.93
N LYS A 52 -0.30 9.93 -8.31
CA LYS A 52 -0.28 8.72 -9.15
C LYS A 52 -0.88 7.51 -8.42
N MET A 53 -0.54 7.35 -7.14
CA MET A 53 -1.17 6.36 -6.24
C MET A 53 -2.68 6.56 -6.14
N GLY A 54 -3.13 7.81 -5.93
CA GLY A 54 -4.54 8.17 -5.87
C GLY A 54 -5.28 7.89 -7.18
N ALA A 55 -4.67 8.21 -8.33
CA ALA A 55 -5.26 7.94 -9.65
C ALA A 55 -5.45 6.44 -9.95
N LYS A 56 -4.64 5.58 -9.34
CA LYS A 56 -4.79 4.11 -9.39
C LYS A 56 -5.77 3.56 -8.35
N GLY A 57 -6.26 4.41 -7.44
CA GLY A 57 -7.10 4.01 -6.31
C GLY A 57 -6.38 3.16 -5.27
N TRP A 58 -5.07 3.36 -5.14
CA TRP A 58 -4.24 2.61 -4.21
C TRP A 58 -4.18 3.26 -2.82
N ILE A 59 -4.71 4.48 -2.68
CA ILE A 59 -4.97 5.13 -1.40
C ILE A 59 -6.44 4.91 -1.06
N GLY A 60 -6.75 4.34 0.11
CA GLY A 60 -8.12 3.98 0.46
C GLY A 60 -8.61 2.73 -0.27
N MET A 61 -7.72 1.82 -0.68
CA MET A 61 -8.07 0.74 -1.62
C MET A 61 -9.15 -0.21 -1.09
N THR A 62 -9.28 -0.35 0.23
CA THR A 62 -10.30 -1.19 0.88
C THR A 62 -11.58 -0.41 1.21
N TRP A 63 -11.62 0.89 0.94
CA TRP A 63 -12.77 1.73 1.28
C TRP A 63 -13.94 1.45 0.31
N PRO A 64 -15.19 1.73 0.74
CA PRO A 64 -16.36 1.62 -0.12
C PRO A 64 -16.25 2.45 -1.40
N LYS A 65 -16.74 1.92 -2.52
CA LYS A 65 -16.72 2.61 -3.82
C LYS A 65 -17.52 3.90 -3.82
N GLN A 66 -18.60 3.96 -3.03
CA GLN A 66 -19.41 5.17 -2.85
C GLN A 66 -18.60 6.36 -2.30
N TYR A 67 -17.45 6.12 -1.67
CA TYR A 67 -16.54 7.16 -1.16
C TYR A 67 -15.25 7.29 -1.98
N GLY A 68 -15.24 6.76 -3.21
CA GLY A 68 -14.07 6.78 -4.09
C GLY A 68 -13.03 5.70 -3.79
N GLY A 69 -13.33 4.77 -2.87
CA GLY A 69 -12.51 3.58 -2.64
C GLY A 69 -12.71 2.50 -3.71
N HIS A 70 -12.01 1.38 -3.56
CA HIS A 70 -12.01 0.31 -4.56
C HIS A 70 -12.62 -1.00 -4.04
N GLU A 71 -12.99 -1.09 -2.76
CA GLU A 71 -13.52 -2.30 -2.11
C GLU A 71 -12.63 -3.53 -2.32
N ARG A 72 -11.31 -3.33 -2.45
CA ARG A 72 -10.35 -4.44 -2.51
C ARG A 72 -10.22 -5.12 -1.16
N SER A 73 -9.73 -6.35 -1.17
CA SER A 73 -9.57 -7.13 0.05
C SER A 73 -8.39 -6.64 0.90
N PHE A 74 -8.38 -7.05 2.17
CA PHE A 74 -7.24 -6.79 3.05
C PHE A 74 -5.97 -7.53 2.62
N PHE A 75 -6.09 -8.63 1.85
CA PHE A 75 -4.93 -9.30 1.28
C PHE A 75 -4.31 -8.49 0.13
N ASP A 76 -5.13 -7.87 -0.73
CA ASP A 76 -4.63 -6.90 -1.70
C ASP A 76 -3.88 -5.74 -1.03
N ARG A 77 -4.44 -5.22 0.07
CA ARG A 77 -3.80 -4.18 0.88
C ARG A 77 -2.50 -4.64 1.52
N TYR A 78 -2.42 -5.90 1.93
CA TYR A 78 -1.18 -6.50 2.44
C TYR A 78 -0.10 -6.56 1.36
N VAL A 79 -0.44 -6.98 0.14
CA VAL A 79 0.52 -7.00 -0.99
C VAL A 79 1.00 -5.59 -1.33
N MET A 80 0.07 -4.62 -1.40
CA MET A 80 0.39 -3.19 -1.59
C MET A 80 1.41 -2.71 -0.56
N LEU A 81 1.12 -2.99 0.71
CA LEU A 81 1.96 -2.63 1.82
C LEU A 81 3.38 -3.21 1.69
N GLU A 82 3.47 -4.52 1.47
CA GLU A 82 4.74 -5.23 1.42
C GLU A 82 5.66 -4.68 0.32
N GLU A 83 5.14 -4.48 -0.89
CA GLU A 83 5.94 -3.99 -2.01
C GLU A 83 6.35 -2.52 -1.86
N MET A 84 5.47 -1.66 -1.35
CA MET A 84 5.79 -0.25 -1.07
C MET A 84 6.92 -0.12 -0.05
N LEU A 85 6.87 -0.91 1.02
CA LEU A 85 7.92 -0.92 2.05
C LEU A 85 9.21 -1.52 1.52
N ALA A 86 9.15 -2.63 0.77
CA ALA A 86 10.32 -3.28 0.20
C ALA A 86 11.07 -2.35 -0.78
N ALA A 87 10.35 -1.52 -1.55
CA ALA A 87 10.96 -0.60 -2.51
C ALA A 87 11.46 0.72 -1.89
N GLY A 88 11.02 1.06 -0.68
CA GLY A 88 11.30 2.34 -0.03
C GLY A 88 10.47 3.49 -0.59
N ALA A 89 9.20 3.24 -0.93
CA ALA A 89 8.31 4.26 -1.49
C ALA A 89 7.95 5.34 -0.44
N PRO A 90 7.77 6.62 -0.82
CA PRO A 90 7.45 7.70 0.11
C PRO A 90 5.96 7.65 0.54
N VAL A 91 5.61 6.69 1.39
CA VAL A 91 4.21 6.38 1.78
C VAL A 91 3.77 7.01 3.10
N GLY A 92 4.63 7.81 3.74
CA GLY A 92 4.33 8.44 5.04
C GLY A 92 3.00 9.21 5.06
N ALA A 93 2.66 9.89 3.96
CA ALA A 93 1.41 10.65 3.83
C ALA A 93 0.15 9.76 3.68
N HIS A 94 0.28 8.54 3.17
CA HIS A 94 -0.88 7.67 2.88
C HIS A 94 -1.27 6.83 4.09
N TRP A 95 -0.26 6.42 4.87
CA TRP A 95 -0.42 5.41 5.92
C TRP A 95 -1.47 5.78 6.98
N ILE A 96 -1.36 7.00 7.52
CA ILE A 96 -2.23 7.46 8.60
C ILE A 96 -3.67 7.56 8.09
N GLY A 97 -3.85 8.15 6.91
CA GLY A 97 -5.16 8.27 6.27
C GLY A 97 -5.80 6.92 5.99
N ASP A 98 -5.10 6.03 5.28
CA ASP A 98 -5.63 4.75 4.82
C ASP A 98 -5.84 3.73 5.95
N ARG A 99 -4.87 3.61 6.87
CA ARG A 99 -4.88 2.58 7.93
C ARG A 99 -5.65 3.00 9.18
N GLN A 100 -5.52 4.26 9.61
CA GLN A 100 -5.95 4.68 10.94
C GLN A 100 -7.15 5.62 10.89
N SER A 101 -7.02 6.78 10.26
CA SER A 101 -8.07 7.81 10.29
C SER A 101 -9.29 7.42 9.44
N GLY A 102 -9.07 6.90 8.23
CA GLY A 102 -10.13 6.51 7.30
C GLY A 102 -11.11 5.50 7.87
N PRO A 103 -10.65 4.33 8.38
CA PRO A 103 -11.55 3.34 8.96
C PRO A 103 -12.39 3.87 10.14
N LEU A 104 -11.85 4.80 10.94
CA LEU A 104 -12.60 5.43 12.02
C LEU A 104 -13.69 6.36 11.47
N LEU A 105 -13.38 7.18 10.46
CA LEU A 105 -14.37 8.04 9.81
C LEU A 105 -15.45 7.22 9.10
N LEU A 106 -15.08 6.15 8.39
CA LEU A 106 -16.04 5.27 7.73
C LEU A 106 -16.98 4.57 8.72
N ARG A 107 -16.51 4.30 9.93
CA ARG A 107 -17.28 3.58 10.96
C ARG A 107 -18.15 4.50 11.81
N PHE A 108 -17.67 5.70 12.12
CA PHE A 108 -18.27 6.59 13.12
C PHE A 108 -18.61 7.99 12.61
N GLY A 109 -18.24 8.33 11.37
CA GLY A 109 -18.62 9.58 10.74
C GLY A 109 -20.13 9.63 10.49
N THR A 110 -20.72 10.80 10.73
CA THR A 110 -22.15 11.11 10.52
C THR A 110 -22.32 12.10 9.38
#